data_AF-A0A2K3JJS2-F1
#
_entry.id   AF-A0A2K3JJS2-F1
#
_cell.length_a   1.000
_cell.length_b   1.000
_cell.length_c   1.000
_cell.angle_alpha   90.00
_cell.angle_beta   90.00
_cell.angle_gamma   90.00
#
_symmetry.space_group_name_H-M   'P 1'
#
loop_
_entity.id
_entity.type
_entity.pdbx_description
1 polymer ?
#
loop_
_entity_poly.entity_id
_entity_poly.type
_entity_poly.pdbx_seq_one_letter_code
_entity_poly.pdbx_strand_id
1 'polypeptide(L)'
;MFTKKFVTAINCMDGRVQLPVINWMKKHYAADCVDMITEPGPVKILAENKPRSLVESLHKRVEISVRKHGSTCIAVIGHFDCAGNPVGKETQIEQIKTSLKRIQGWDFPIELIGLWVDERWQVHTII
;
A
#
# COMPACT_ATOMS: atom_id res chain seq x y z
N MET A 1 1.57 -11.96 26.90
CA MET A 1 0.62 -11.85 25.77
C MET A 1 1.47 -11.54 24.55
N PHE A 2 1.57 -12.45 23.58
CA PHE A 2 2.37 -12.20 22.37
C PHE A 2 1.69 -11.09 21.57
N THR A 3 2.28 -9.90 21.55
CA THR A 3 1.86 -8.81 20.68
C THR A 3 2.19 -9.20 19.25
N LYS A 4 1.18 -9.44 18.40
CA LYS A 4 1.38 -9.73 16.98
C LYS A 4 2.04 -8.52 16.30
N LYS A 5 2.94 -8.78 15.36
CA LYS A 5 3.57 -7.76 14.51
C LYS A 5 2.68 -7.45 13.31
N PHE A 6 2.30 -6.18 13.19
CA PHE A 6 1.49 -5.68 12.09
C PHE A 6 2.33 -4.86 11.11
N VAL A 7 1.96 -4.95 9.84
CA VAL A 7 2.38 -4.01 8.78
C VAL A 7 1.14 -3.62 7.97
N THR A 8 1.19 -2.48 7.28
CA THR A 8 0.07 -1.95 6.48
C THR A 8 0.40 -2.03 5.00
N ALA A 9 -0.57 -2.43 4.19
CA ALA A 9 -0.45 -2.40 2.73
C ALA A 9 -1.66 -1.67 2.12
N ILE A 10 -1.39 -0.58 1.41
CA ILE A 10 -2.37 0.13 0.59
C ILE A 10 -2.34 -0.48 -0.81
N ASN A 11 -3.26 -1.40 -1.07
CA ASN A 11 -3.25 -2.27 -2.25
C ASN A 11 -4.55 -2.18 -3.05
N CYS A 12 -4.51 -2.49 -4.34
CA CYS A 12 -5.74 -2.63 -5.10
C CYS A 12 -6.63 -3.74 -4.51
N MET A 13 -7.95 -3.63 -4.66
CA MET A 13 -8.90 -4.69 -4.28
C MET A 13 -8.85 -5.92 -5.19
N ASP A 14 -8.08 -5.88 -6.28
CA ASP A 14 -7.88 -7.01 -7.18
C ASP A 14 -7.38 -8.24 -6.39
N GLY A 15 -8.12 -9.35 -6.51
CA GLY A 15 -7.83 -10.59 -5.80
C GLY A 15 -6.48 -11.19 -6.15
N ARG A 16 -5.99 -10.97 -7.38
CA ARG A 16 -4.74 -11.53 -7.91
C ARG A 16 -3.51 -11.00 -7.16
N VAL A 17 -3.59 -9.77 -6.63
CA VAL A 17 -2.46 -9.11 -5.95
C VAL A 17 -2.45 -9.29 -4.43
N GLN A 18 -3.51 -9.84 -3.83
CA GLN A 18 -3.62 -9.94 -2.36
C GLN A 18 -2.52 -10.84 -1.77
N LEU A 19 -2.49 -12.11 -2.17
CA LEU A 19 -1.53 -13.08 -1.64
C LEU A 19 -0.07 -12.75 -1.97
N PRO A 20 0.29 -12.30 -3.20
CA PRO A 20 1.64 -11.84 -3.49
C PRO A 20 2.13 -10.78 -2.49
N VAL A 21 1.32 -9.72 -2.27
CA VAL A 21 1.67 -8.62 -1.37
C VAL A 21 1.71 -9.10 0.09
N ILE A 22 0.70 -9.84 0.55
CA ILE A 22 0.65 -10.35 1.94
C ILE A 22 1.88 -11.20 2.23
N ASN A 23 2.21 -12.16 1.36
CA ASN A 23 3.32 -13.08 1.58
C ASN A 23 4.66 -12.35 1.54
N TRP A 24 4.83 -11.41 0.61
CA TRP A 24 6.04 -10.60 0.54
C TRP A 24 6.22 -9.75 1.81
N MET A 25 5.18 -9.02 2.23
CA MET A 25 5.22 -8.17 3.43
C MET A 25 5.51 -8.97 4.70
N LYS A 26 4.82 -10.11 4.89
CA LYS A 26 5.07 -11.00 6.03
C LYS A 26 6.50 -11.51 6.06
N LYS A 27 7.01 -11.96 4.92
CA LYS A 27 8.38 -12.48 4.81
C LYS A 27 9.42 -11.38 5.05
N HIS A 28 9.24 -10.22 4.42
CA HIS A 28 10.20 -9.11 4.47
C HIS A 28 10.31 -8.50 5.87
N TYR A 29 9.17 -8.25 6.52
CA TYR A 29 9.11 -7.60 7.83
C TYR A 29 8.98 -8.57 9.01
N ALA A 30 9.04 -9.89 8.76
CA ALA A 30 8.73 -10.92 9.75
C ALA A 30 7.41 -10.63 10.51
N ALA A 31 6.39 -10.17 9.77
CA ALA A 31 5.12 -9.75 10.31
C ALA A 31 4.12 -10.92 10.43
N ASP A 32 3.28 -10.88 11.46
CA ASP A 32 2.22 -11.87 11.68
C ASP A 32 0.95 -11.51 10.87
N CYS A 33 0.69 -10.21 10.77
CA CYS A 33 -0.51 -9.63 10.20
C CYS A 33 -0.17 -8.52 9.19
N VAL A 34 -0.96 -8.46 8.12
CA VAL A 34 -0.90 -7.38 7.12
C VAL A 34 -2.28 -6.75 7.07
N ASP A 35 -2.40 -5.51 7.50
CA ASP A 35 -3.63 -4.74 7.35
C ASP A 35 -3.74 -4.28 5.89
N MET A 36 -4.62 -4.95 5.15
CA MET A 36 -4.88 -4.64 3.75
C MET A 36 -5.91 -3.50 3.65
N ILE A 37 -5.45 -2.33 3.24
CA ILE A 37 -6.31 -1.17 2.97
C ILE A 37 -6.56 -1.11 1.47
N THR A 38 -7.78 -1.46 1.05
CA THR A 38 -8.08 -1.68 -0.37
C THR A 38 -9.06 -0.68 -0.96
N GLU A 39 -8.82 -0.34 -2.23
CA GLU A 39 -9.72 0.37 -3.16
C GLU A 39 -9.42 -0.12 -4.58
N PRO A 40 -10.24 0.17 -5.60
CA PRO A 40 -9.79 0.07 -6.99
C PRO A 40 -8.74 1.16 -7.27
N GLY A 41 -7.49 0.76 -7.55
CA GLY A 41 -6.41 1.69 -7.91
C GLY A 41 -6.04 2.74 -6.84
N PRO A 42 -5.80 2.38 -5.56
CA PRO A 42 -5.55 3.35 -4.49
C PRO A 42 -4.28 4.18 -4.72
N VAL A 43 -3.29 3.64 -5.42
CA VAL A 43 -2.07 4.36 -5.83
C VAL A 43 -2.40 5.59 -6.67
N LYS A 44 -3.40 5.50 -7.56
CA LYS A 44 -3.90 6.63 -8.33
C LYS A 44 -4.62 7.64 -7.43
N ILE A 45 -5.51 7.16 -6.56
CA ILE A 45 -6.29 8.00 -5.64
C ILE A 45 -5.36 8.85 -4.76
N LEU A 46 -4.29 8.25 -4.23
CA LEU A 46 -3.30 8.94 -3.42
C LEU A 46 -2.43 9.90 -4.25
N ALA A 47 -1.97 9.48 -5.43
CA ALA A 47 -1.15 10.31 -6.30
C ALA A 47 -1.91 11.56 -6.80
N GLU A 48 -3.15 11.39 -7.24
CA GLU A 48 -4.02 12.48 -7.70
C GLU A 48 -4.66 13.26 -6.56
N ASN A 49 -4.60 12.71 -5.35
CA ASN A 49 -5.23 13.24 -4.14
C ASN A 49 -6.74 13.49 -4.31
N LYS A 50 -7.41 12.61 -5.06
CA LYS A 50 -8.82 12.75 -5.43
C LYS A 50 -9.50 11.38 -5.57
N PRO A 51 -10.81 11.30 -5.29
CA PRO A 51 -11.60 12.31 -4.57
C PRO A 51 -11.15 12.42 -3.11
N ARG A 52 -11.27 13.62 -2.53
CA ARG A 52 -10.78 13.92 -1.18
C ARG A 52 -11.37 12.99 -0.11
N SER A 53 -12.63 12.61 -0.25
CA SER A 53 -13.30 11.67 0.66
C SER A 53 -12.62 10.30 0.73
N LEU A 54 -12.13 9.77 -0.40
CA LEU A 54 -11.42 8.50 -0.42
C LEU A 54 -10.02 8.64 0.19
N VAL A 55 -9.32 9.75 -0.07
CA VAL A 55 -8.02 10.02 0.56
C VAL A 55 -8.16 10.11 2.08
N GLU A 56 -9.19 10.80 2.58
CA GLU A 56 -9.47 10.91 4.02
C GLU A 56 -9.85 9.54 4.62
N SER A 57 -10.58 8.71 3.88
CA SER A 57 -10.89 7.33 4.28
C SER A 57 -9.64 6.45 4.35
N LEU A 58 -8.73 6.55 3.37
CA LEU A 58 -7.46 5.85 3.37
C LEU A 58 -6.59 6.29 4.56
N HIS A 59 -6.48 7.59 4.81
CA HIS A 59 -5.76 8.13 5.97
C HIS A 59 -6.29 7.55 7.29
N LYS A 60 -7.61 7.59 7.53
CA LYS A 60 -8.22 7.08 8.77
C LYS A 60 -7.95 5.58 8.98
N ARG A 61 -8.03 4.78 7.92
CA ARG A 61 -7.77 3.34 7.99
C ARG A 61 -6.30 3.04 8.27
N VAL A 62 -5.38 3.77 7.65
CA VAL A 62 -3.95 3.69 7.93
C VAL A 62 -3.64 4.14 9.36
N GLU A 63 -4.25 5.24 9.83
CA GLU A 63 -4.08 5.72 11.19
C GLU A 63 -4.47 4.67 12.23
N ILE A 64 -5.56 3.93 12.03
CA ILE A 64 -5.94 2.81 12.89
C ILE A 64 -4.85 1.73 12.90
N SER A 65 -4.37 1.32 11.72
CA SER A 65 -3.32 0.31 11.60
C SER A 65 -2.04 0.74 12.34
N VAL A 66 -1.59 1.99 12.16
CA VAL A 66 -0.39 2.52 12.82
C VAL A 66 -0.61 2.70 14.32
N ARG A 67 -1.63 3.45 14.74
CA ARG A 67 -1.80 3.89 16.12
C ARG A 67 -2.48 2.86 17.03
N LYS A 68 -3.29 1.95 16.49
CA LYS A 68 -4.02 0.94 17.29
C LYS A 68 -3.41 -0.45 17.17
N HIS A 69 -2.99 -0.87 15.98
CA HIS A 69 -2.33 -2.17 15.80
C HIS A 69 -0.81 -2.10 15.97
N GLY A 70 -0.22 -0.89 15.96
CA GLY A 70 1.23 -0.72 16.09
C GLY A 70 1.98 -1.10 14.82
N SER A 71 1.36 -0.89 13.64
CA SER A 71 2.00 -1.19 12.36
C SER A 71 3.32 -0.45 12.19
N THR A 72 4.37 -1.15 11.78
CA THR A 72 5.73 -0.60 11.68
C THR A 72 6.11 -0.14 10.27
N CYS A 73 5.26 -0.39 9.27
CA CYS A 73 5.52 -0.04 7.87
C CYS A 73 4.19 0.22 7.13
N ILE A 74 4.21 1.16 6.19
CA ILE A 74 3.15 1.36 5.19
C ILE A 74 3.71 1.12 3.79
N ALA A 75 3.18 0.11 3.10
CA ALA A 75 3.46 -0.13 1.69
C ALA A 75 2.41 0.53 0.79
N VAL A 76 2.84 1.13 -0.33
CA VAL A 76 1.96 1.55 -1.43
C VAL A 76 2.24 0.69 -2.65
N ILE A 77 1.18 0.08 -3.20
CA ILE A 77 1.30 -0.92 -4.26
C ILE A 77 0.66 -0.43 -5.56
N GLY A 78 1.43 -0.48 -6.65
CA GLY A 78 0.94 -0.49 -8.03
C GLY A 78 0.99 -1.92 -8.59
N HIS A 79 0.17 -2.22 -9.61
CA HIS A 79 0.20 -3.55 -10.22
C HIS A 79 -0.13 -3.57 -11.70
N PHE A 80 0.40 -4.59 -12.37
CA PHE A 80 0.09 -4.92 -13.76
C PHE A 80 -1.41 -5.19 -13.95
N ASP A 81 -1.95 -4.73 -15.09
CA ASP A 81 -3.35 -4.99 -15.51
C ASP A 81 -4.42 -4.54 -14.49
N CYS A 82 -4.28 -3.29 -14.00
CA CYS A 82 -5.20 -2.70 -13.03
C CYS A 82 -6.41 -2.03 -13.70
N ALA A 83 -7.61 -2.59 -13.51
CA ALA A 83 -8.85 -1.97 -14.01
C ALA A 83 -9.17 -0.62 -13.33
N GLY A 84 -8.84 -0.47 -12.04
CA GLY A 84 -9.04 0.78 -11.28
C GLY A 84 -8.04 1.88 -11.62
N ASN A 85 -6.96 1.54 -12.33
CA ASN A 85 -5.91 2.44 -12.76
C ASN A 85 -5.31 1.97 -14.09
N PRO A 86 -6.01 2.17 -15.22
CA PRO A 86 -5.67 1.58 -16.51
C PRO A 86 -4.51 2.33 -17.20
N VAL A 87 -3.34 2.34 -16.55
CA VAL A 87 -2.11 2.97 -17.03
C VAL A 87 -0.93 2.02 -16.88
N GLY A 88 0.12 2.26 -17.68
CA GLY A 88 1.33 1.43 -17.73
C GLY A 88 2.21 1.51 -16.47
N LYS A 89 3.21 0.63 -16.42
CA LYS A 89 4.14 0.46 -15.31
C LYS A 89 4.86 1.76 -14.94
N GLU A 90 5.40 2.50 -15.91
CA GLU A 90 6.15 3.73 -15.63
C GLU A 90 5.27 4.76 -14.93
N THR A 91 4.04 4.96 -15.41
CA THR A 91 3.07 5.89 -14.80
C THR A 91 2.71 5.44 -13.38
N GLN A 92 2.46 4.15 -13.16
CA GLN A 92 2.17 3.66 -11.82
C GLN A 92 3.36 3.81 -10.87
N ILE A 93 4.60 3.64 -11.35
CA ILE A 93 5.81 3.90 -10.54
C ILE A 93 5.86 5.37 -10.08
N GLU A 94 5.59 6.32 -10.97
CA GLU A 94 5.54 7.74 -10.58
C GLU A 94 4.37 8.05 -9.62
N GLN A 95 3.23 7.36 -9.78
CA GLN A 95 2.13 7.43 -8.83
C GLN A 95 2.51 6.84 -7.46
N ILE A 96 3.26 5.73 -7.40
CA ILE A 96 3.79 5.18 -6.14
C ILE A 96 4.64 6.25 -5.45
N LYS A 97 5.62 6.83 -6.14
CA LYS A 97 6.49 7.89 -5.58
C LYS A 97 5.70 9.08 -5.06
N THR A 98 4.71 9.54 -5.83
CA THR A 98 3.84 10.66 -5.46
C THR A 98 2.97 10.32 -4.24
N SER A 99 2.47 9.08 -4.18
CA SER A 99 1.69 8.58 -3.05
C SER A 99 2.53 8.47 -1.78
N LEU A 100 3.78 8.01 -1.86
CA LEU A 100 4.69 7.97 -0.71
C LEU A 100 4.93 9.38 -0.16
N LYS A 101 5.19 10.36 -1.03
CA LYS A 101 5.30 11.79 -0.60
C LYS A 101 4.03 12.29 0.07
N ARG A 102 2.86 11.86 -0.40
CA ARG A 102 1.56 12.20 0.22
C ARG A 102 1.46 11.64 1.63
N ILE A 103 1.77 10.36 1.79
CA ILE A 103 1.71 9.65 3.07
C ILE A 103 2.76 10.18 4.04
N GLN A 104 3.94 10.58 3.56
CA GLN A 104 4.95 11.23 4.37
C GLN A 104 4.39 12.52 5.03
N GLY A 105 3.53 13.26 4.32
CA GLY A 105 2.82 14.42 4.87
C GLY A 105 1.74 14.08 5.92
N TRP A 106 1.44 12.81 6.18
CA TRP A 106 0.56 12.37 7.26
C TRP A 106 1.28 12.25 8.62
N ASP A 107 2.61 12.42 8.64
CA ASP A 107 3.43 12.49 9.85
C ASP A 107 3.35 11.22 10.73
N PHE A 108 3.32 10.05 10.08
CA PHE A 108 3.49 8.78 10.77
C PHE A 108 4.98 8.45 10.92
N PRO A 109 5.48 8.15 12.13
CA PRO A 109 6.92 7.94 12.39
C PRO A 109 7.35 6.50 12.07
N ILE A 110 6.99 5.99 10.89
CA ILE A 110 7.24 4.61 10.47
C ILE A 110 7.73 4.53 9.04
N GLU A 111 8.25 3.38 8.65
CA GLU A 111 8.79 3.13 7.33
C GLU A 111 7.72 3.23 6.23
N LEU A 112 8.10 3.80 5.08
CA LEU A 112 7.28 3.86 3.88
C LEU A 112 8.01 3.12 2.75
N ILE A 113 7.32 2.22 2.06
CA ILE A 113 7.91 1.42 0.96
C ILE A 113 7.00 1.42 -0.27
N GLY A 114 7.62 1.49 -1.46
CA GLY A 114 6.91 1.43 -2.73
C GLY A 114 7.07 0.06 -3.39
N LEU A 115 5.96 -0.61 -3.73
CA LEU A 115 5.99 -1.92 -4.36
C LEU A 115 5.29 -1.95 -5.71
N TRP A 116 5.84 -2.72 -6.64
CA TRP A 116 5.24 -3.04 -7.93
C TRP A 116 4.97 -4.54 -8.03
N VAL A 117 3.75 -4.93 -8.39
CA VAL A 117 3.40 -6.30 -8.74
C VAL A 117 3.40 -6.47 -10.25
N ASP A 118 4.29 -7.32 -10.77
CA ASP A 118 4.47 -7.52 -12.21
C ASP A 118 3.45 -8.50 -12.83
N GLU A 119 3.56 -8.72 -14.14
CA GLU A 119 2.69 -9.62 -14.92
C GLU A 119 2.80 -11.11 -14.53
N ARG A 120 3.83 -11.47 -13.74
CA ARG A 120 4.03 -12.80 -13.17
C ARG A 120 3.60 -12.86 -11.70
N TRP A 121 2.95 -11.80 -11.20
CA TRP A 121 2.53 -11.65 -9.82
C TRP A 121 3.68 -11.66 -8.81
N GLN A 122 4.87 -11.23 -9.24
CA GLN A 122 6.03 -11.04 -8.36
C GLN A 122 6.08 -9.61 -7.85
N VAL A 123 6.47 -9.46 -6.59
CA VAL A 123 6.55 -8.18 -5.90
C VAL A 123 7.98 -7.65 -5.98
N HIS A 124 8.12 -6.42 -6.46
CA HIS A 124 9.40 -5.72 -6.61
C HIS A 124 9.39 -4.44 -5.78
N THR A 125 10.46 -4.19 -5.03
CA THR A 125 10.69 -2.92 -4.36
C THR A 125 11.11 -1.87 -5.38
N ILE A 126 10.52 -0.68 -5.30
CA ILE A 126 10.78 0.46 -6.20
C ILE A 126 11.55 1.57 -5.47
N ILE A 127 11.19 1.80 -4.21
CA ILE A 127 11.81 2.72 -3.25
C ILE A 127 11.81 2.01 -1.90
#